data_AF-A0A7S0TG81-F1
#
_entry.id   AF-A0A7S0TG81-F1
#
_cell.length_a   1.000
_cell.length_b   1.000
_cell.length_c   1.000
_cell.angle_alpha   90.00
_cell.angle_beta   90.00
_cell.angle_gamma   90.00
#
_symmetry.space_group_name_H-M   'P 1'
#
loop_
_entity.id
_entity.type
_entity.pdbx_description
1 polymer ?
#
loop_
_entity_poly.entity_id
_entity_poly.type
_entity_poly.pdbx_seq_one_letter_code
_entity_poly.pdbx_strand_id
1 'polypeptide(L)'
;VSVPFDQVMSSESGVLRVLETTRKHGICFVSGTPLDKTLSQQLVERIAPVQHTIYGGFWETVVKSEEESDNIDSAYSSVALPAHTDGNYFIDTPGLQIFHCLQQDQTGGETLLVD
;
A
#
# COMPACT_ATOMS: atom_id res chain seq x y z
N VAL A 1 4.11 -14.76 -6.70
CA VAL A 1 3.83 -13.34 -6.95
C VAL A 1 4.63 -12.50 -5.97
N SER A 2 5.97 -12.60 -5.97
CA SER A 2 6.78 -11.80 -5.06
C SER A 2 8.18 -11.52 -5.60
N VAL A 3 8.71 -10.34 -5.30
CA VAL A 3 10.07 -9.88 -5.66
C VAL A 3 10.79 -9.43 -4.38
N PRO A 4 12.04 -9.85 -4.11
CA PRO A 4 12.78 -9.41 -2.92
C PRO A 4 13.08 -7.90 -2.93
N PHE A 5 12.94 -7.24 -1.78
CA PHE A 5 13.27 -5.82 -1.59
C PHE A 5 14.63 -5.46 -2.18
N ASP A 6 15.68 -6.20 -1.83
CA ASP A 6 17.04 -5.95 -2.32
C ASP A 6 17.13 -5.97 -3.84
N GLN A 7 16.35 -6.84 -4.50
CA GLN A 7 16.32 -6.91 -5.97
C GLN A 7 15.65 -5.67 -6.57
N VAL A 8 14.54 -5.20 -5.97
CA VAL A 8 13.84 -3.98 -6.42
C VAL A 8 14.72 -2.75 -6.24
N MET A 9 15.42 -2.65 -5.10
CA MET A 9 16.26 -1.49 -4.80
C MET A 9 17.55 -1.45 -5.62
N SER A 10 18.14 -2.61 -5.94
CA SER A 10 19.45 -2.68 -6.61
C SER A 10 19.41 -2.74 -8.14
N SER A 11 18.24 -2.91 -8.78
CA SER A 11 18.19 -3.18 -10.23
C SER A 11 16.89 -2.77 -10.93
N GLU A 12 17.01 -2.31 -12.18
CA GLU A 12 15.84 -2.08 -13.05
C GLU A 12 15.06 -3.37 -13.34
N SER A 13 15.76 -4.52 -13.40
CA SER A 13 15.10 -5.81 -13.61
C SER A 13 14.22 -6.19 -12.41
N GLY A 14 14.56 -5.77 -11.19
CA GLY A 14 13.70 -5.90 -10.02
C GLY A 14 12.42 -5.10 -10.15
N VAL A 15 12.52 -3.83 -10.53
CA VAL A 15 11.35 -2.97 -10.76
C VAL A 15 10.49 -3.50 -11.91
N LEU A 16 11.10 -3.89 -13.04
CA LEU A 16 10.38 -4.48 -14.16
C LEU A 16 9.59 -5.71 -13.74
N ARG A 17 10.17 -6.59 -12.92
CA ARG A 17 9.48 -7.78 -12.41
C ARG A 17 8.28 -7.43 -11.54
N VAL A 18 8.36 -6.38 -10.71
CA VAL A 18 7.20 -5.88 -9.95
C VAL A 18 6.10 -5.44 -10.92
N LEU A 19 6.43 -4.60 -11.89
CA LEU A 19 5.46 -4.06 -12.86
C LEU A 19 4.82 -5.16 -13.72
N GLU A 20 5.62 -6.10 -14.24
CA GLU A 20 5.12 -7.24 -15.03
C GLU A 20 4.23 -8.16 -14.20
N THR A 21 4.62 -8.42 -12.94
CA THR A 21 3.84 -9.27 -12.03
C THR A 21 2.50 -8.61 -11.71
N THR A 22 2.51 -7.32 -11.34
CA THR A 22 1.28 -6.55 -11.07
C THR A 22 0.40 -6.50 -12.32
N ARG A 23 0.95 -6.23 -13.50
CA ARG A 23 0.17 -6.20 -14.76
C ARG A 23 -0.46 -7.56 -15.07
N LYS A 24 0.24 -8.67 -14.79
CA LYS A 24 -0.23 -10.02 -15.09
C LYS A 24 -1.26 -10.55 -14.09
N HIS A 25 -1.11 -10.19 -12.81
CA HIS A 25 -1.85 -10.80 -11.71
C HIS A 25 -2.74 -9.83 -10.92
N GLY A 26 -2.71 -8.53 -11.24
CA GLY A 26 -3.37 -7.48 -10.46
C GLY A 26 -2.64 -7.11 -9.15
N ILE A 27 -1.68 -7.93 -8.70
CA ILE A 27 -0.95 -7.72 -7.44
C ILE A 27 0.51 -8.18 -7.54
N CYS A 28 1.39 -7.58 -6.73
CA CYS A 28 2.73 -8.07 -6.44
C CYS A 28 3.13 -7.82 -4.99
N PHE A 29 3.74 -8.81 -4.32
CA PHE A 29 4.33 -8.62 -2.99
C PHE A 29 5.82 -8.28 -3.10
N VAL A 30 6.30 -7.28 -2.36
CA VAL A 30 7.75 -7.06 -2.16
C VAL A 30 8.16 -7.67 -0.82
N SER A 31 8.93 -8.77 -0.86
CA SER A 31 9.28 -9.54 0.33
C SER A 31 10.58 -9.06 0.95
N GLY A 32 10.69 -9.13 2.28
CA GLY A 32 11.89 -8.74 3.00
C GLY A 32 12.11 -7.23 3.07
N THR A 33 11.05 -6.44 2.82
CA THR A 33 11.08 -4.99 3.04
C THR A 33 11.34 -4.71 4.53
N PRO A 34 12.38 -3.92 4.87
CA PRO A 34 12.65 -3.57 6.26
C PRO A 34 11.51 -2.76 6.88
N LEU A 35 11.22 -2.97 8.16
CA LEU A 35 10.20 -2.22 8.92
C LEU A 35 10.66 -0.78 9.23
N ASP A 36 10.88 0.01 8.18
CA ASP A 36 11.36 1.38 8.24
C ASP A 36 10.57 2.27 7.27
N LYS A 37 10.01 3.37 7.78
CA LYS A 37 9.15 4.28 7.00
C LYS A 37 9.92 4.97 5.86
N THR A 38 11.19 5.31 6.08
CA THR A 38 12.04 5.96 5.08
C THR A 38 12.30 5.01 3.92
N LEU A 39 12.66 3.76 4.21
CA LEU A 39 12.86 2.72 3.20
C LEU A 39 11.56 2.34 2.49
N SER A 40 10.43 2.43 3.20
CA SER A 40 9.09 2.23 2.61
C SER A 40 8.81 3.26 1.51
N GLN A 41 9.01 4.54 1.82
CA GLN A 41 8.81 5.61 0.85
C GLN A 41 9.79 5.49 -0.33
N GLN A 42 11.06 5.18 -0.08
CA GLN A 42 12.06 4.96 -1.13
C GLN A 42 11.69 3.80 -2.06
N LEU A 43 11.17 2.69 -1.52
CA LEU A 43 10.69 1.57 -2.32
C LEU A 43 9.49 1.96 -3.19
N VAL A 44 8.53 2.70 -2.63
CA VAL A 44 7.36 3.19 -3.38
C VAL A 44 7.80 4.08 -4.54
N GLU A 45 8.63 5.09 -4.26
CA GLU A 45 9.14 6.03 -5.25
C GLU A 45 10.02 5.36 -6.31
N ARG A 46 10.67 4.24 -5.97
CA ARG A 46 11.43 3.41 -6.91
C ARG A 46 10.53 2.67 -7.91
N ILE A 47 9.30 2.31 -7.51
CA ILE A 47 8.32 1.59 -8.34
C ILE A 47 7.50 2.57 -9.19
N ALA A 48 6.99 3.64 -8.57
CA ALA A 48 6.12 4.63 -9.23
C ALA A 48 6.15 5.97 -8.48
N PRO A 49 5.89 7.10 -9.17
CA PRO A 49 5.74 8.39 -8.50
C PRO A 49 4.52 8.38 -7.56
N VAL A 50 4.68 9.00 -6.39
CA VAL A 50 3.61 9.14 -5.39
C VAL A 50 2.55 10.14 -5.87
N GLN A 51 1.32 9.67 -6.06
CA GLN A 51 0.17 10.51 -6.38
C GLN A 51 -0.32 11.23 -5.12
N HIS A 52 -0.29 12.56 -5.12
CA HIS A 52 -0.79 13.36 -4.01
C HIS A 52 -2.32 13.50 -4.08
N THR A 53 -2.99 13.26 -2.95
CA THR A 53 -4.46 13.33 -2.81
C THR A 53 -4.84 14.27 -1.66
N ILE A 54 -6.14 14.34 -1.34
CA ILE A 54 -6.63 15.04 -0.15
C ILE A 54 -6.13 14.42 1.16
N TYR A 55 -5.64 13.18 1.12
CA TYR A 55 -5.02 12.50 2.27
C TYR A 55 -3.51 12.74 2.37
N GLY A 56 -2.92 13.48 1.42
CA GLY A 56 -1.49 13.69 1.30
C GLY A 56 -0.85 12.80 0.23
N GLY A 57 0.48 12.67 0.29
CA GLY A 57 1.29 11.89 -0.66
C GLY A 57 1.73 10.54 -0.12
N PHE A 58 2.39 10.49 1.03
CA PHE A 58 2.76 9.24 1.71
C PHE A 58 2.22 9.29 3.13
N TRP A 59 1.36 8.33 3.49
CA TRP A 59 0.57 8.39 4.72
C TRP A 59 0.49 7.02 5.39
N GLU A 60 0.10 7.04 6.66
CA GLU A 60 -0.05 5.84 7.48
C GLU A 60 -1.51 5.53 7.71
N THR A 61 -1.87 4.25 7.61
CA THR A 61 -3.19 3.75 7.98
C THR A 61 -3.05 3.07 9.34
N VAL A 62 -3.55 3.73 10.37
CA VAL A 62 -3.55 3.26 11.77
C VAL A 62 -4.93 3.47 12.35
N VAL A 63 -5.38 2.59 13.23
CA VAL A 63 -6.64 2.81 13.95
C VAL A 63 -6.48 4.05 14.82
N LYS A 64 -7.37 5.02 14.65
CA LYS A 64 -7.42 6.27 15.42
C LYS A 64 -8.55 6.19 16.46
N SER A 65 -8.37 6.85 17.60
CA SER A 65 -9.47 7.01 18.56
C SER A 65 -10.58 7.91 17.97
N GLU A 66 -11.79 7.88 18.53
CA GLU A 66 -12.89 8.75 18.09
C GLU A 66 -12.56 10.25 18.23
N GLU A 67 -11.68 10.61 19.16
CA GLU A 67 -11.21 11.99 19.38
C GLU A 67 -10.17 12.42 18.34
N GLU A 68 -9.39 11.47 17.80
CA GLU A 68 -8.38 11.69 16.76
C GLU A 68 -8.93 11.48 15.34
N SER A 69 -10.05 10.78 15.25
CA SER A 69 -10.74 10.49 14.00
C SER A 69 -11.73 11.61 13.72
N ASP A 70 -11.35 12.53 12.82
CA ASP A 70 -12.27 13.50 12.23
C ASP A 70 -13.37 12.84 11.34
N ASN A 71 -13.59 11.52 11.48
CA ASN A 71 -14.52 10.68 10.70
C ASN A 71 -14.32 10.76 9.18
N ILE A 72 -13.10 11.09 8.73
CA ILE A 72 -12.83 11.34 7.31
C ILE A 72 -12.83 10.03 6.51
N ASP A 73 -12.38 8.91 7.10
CA ASP A 73 -12.28 7.64 6.38
C ASP A 73 -12.44 6.42 7.31
N SER A 74 -13.21 5.42 6.88
CA SER A 74 -13.39 4.14 7.58
C SER A 74 -12.11 3.33 7.74
N ALA A 75 -11.08 3.59 6.91
CA ALA A 75 -9.77 2.95 7.00
C ALA A 75 -9.03 3.24 8.32
N TYR A 76 -9.42 4.29 9.06
CA TYR A 76 -8.88 4.62 10.37
C TYR A 76 -9.63 3.96 11.54
N SER A 77 -10.56 3.03 11.27
CA SER A 77 -11.31 2.29 12.28
C SER A 77 -10.88 0.82 12.37
N SER A 78 -11.32 0.10 13.41
CA SER A 78 -11.15 -1.35 13.54
C SER A 78 -12.29 -2.15 12.90
N VAL A 79 -13.21 -1.49 12.19
CA VAL A 79 -14.32 -2.15 11.50
C VAL A 79 -13.80 -2.81 10.23
N ALA A 80 -14.24 -4.04 9.97
CA ALA A 80 -13.86 -4.77 8.78
C ALA A 80 -14.27 -4.02 7.50
N LEU A 81 -13.30 -3.84 6.59
CA LEU A 81 -13.54 -3.28 5.27
C LEU A 81 -13.84 -4.43 4.28
N PRO A 82 -15.01 -4.44 3.61
CA PRO A 82 -15.25 -5.39 2.53
C PRO A 82 -14.32 -5.11 1.34
N ALA A 83 -14.23 -6.03 0.39
CA ALA A 83 -13.48 -5.79 -0.84
C ALA A 83 -14.00 -4.52 -1.55
N HIS A 84 -13.09 -3.58 -1.86
CA HIS A 84 -13.39 -2.29 -2.48
C HIS A 84 -12.20 -1.78 -3.29
N THR A 85 -12.42 -0.70 -4.03
CA THR A 85 -11.38 0.07 -4.73
C THR A 85 -11.32 1.48 -4.16
N ASP A 86 -10.12 1.95 -3.83
CA ASP A 86 -9.90 3.29 -3.26
C ASP A 86 -10.02 4.41 -4.30
N GLY A 87 -10.34 5.59 -3.81
CA GLY A 87 -10.29 6.83 -4.62
C GLY A 87 -11.31 6.90 -5.75
N ASN A 88 -12.38 6.08 -5.74
CA ASN A 88 -13.43 6.06 -6.77
C ASN A 88 -14.26 7.35 -6.87
N TYR A 89 -14.07 8.28 -5.94
CA TYR A 89 -14.63 9.63 -5.95
C TYR A 89 -13.72 10.65 -6.66
N PHE A 90 -12.51 10.27 -7.07
CA PHE A 90 -11.66 11.07 -7.95
C PHE A 90 -11.98 10.80 -9.42
N ILE A 91 -11.82 11.82 -10.27
CA ILE A 91 -11.90 11.65 -11.73
C ILE A 91 -10.77 10.73 -12.21
N ASP A 92 -9.55 10.97 -11.73
CA ASP A 92 -8.38 10.15 -12.00
C ASP A 92 -8.06 9.30 -10.76
N THR A 93 -8.70 8.14 -10.68
CA THR A 93 -8.52 7.18 -9.60
C THR A 93 -7.08 6.63 -9.57
N PRO A 94 -6.50 6.32 -8.40
CA PRO A 94 -5.17 5.73 -8.33
C PRO A 94 -5.08 4.42 -9.13
N GLY A 95 -4.07 4.32 -10.00
CA GLY A 95 -3.83 3.10 -10.80
C GLY A 95 -3.11 2.00 -10.02
N LEU A 96 -2.35 2.36 -8.98
CA LEU A 96 -1.65 1.45 -8.07
C LEU A 96 -1.88 1.91 -6.63
N GLN A 97 -2.19 0.95 -5.76
CA GLN A 97 -2.22 1.14 -4.32
C GLN A 97 -1.15 0.24 -3.68
N ILE A 98 -0.29 0.82 -2.85
CA ILE A 98 0.87 0.12 -2.27
C ILE A 98 0.78 0.23 -0.75
N PHE A 99 0.69 -0.91 -0.07
CA PHE A 99 0.72 -1.01 1.38
C PHE A 99 2.01 -1.65 1.87
N HIS A 100 2.55 -1.14 2.98
CA HIS A 100 3.62 -1.78 3.72
C HIS A 100 3.20 -1.92 5.18
N CYS A 101 3.06 -3.17 5.64
CA CYS A 101 2.70 -3.47 7.02
C CYS A 101 3.93 -3.33 7.92
N LEU A 102 3.95 -2.27 8.75
CA LEU A 102 5.01 -2.04 9.73
C LEU A 102 4.75 -2.77 11.05
N GLN A 103 3.47 -2.93 11.39
CA GLN A 103 3.01 -3.62 12.59
C GLN A 103 1.68 -4.27 12.28
N GLN A 104 1.55 -5.55 12.65
CA GLN A 104 0.31 -6.30 12.57
C GLN A 104 -0.26 -6.50 13.98
N ASP A 105 -1.58 -6.51 14.10
CA ASP A 105 -2.24 -6.87 15.35
C ASP A 105 -2.12 -8.38 15.64
N GLN A 106 -2.31 -8.77 16.89
CA GLN A 106 -2.25 -10.17 17.33
C GLN A 106 -3.43 -11.00 16.81
N THR A 107 -4.56 -10.35 16.53
CA THR A 107 -5.80 -11.00 16.08
C THR A 107 -6.49 -10.17 15.00
N GLY A 108 -6.98 -10.83 13.95
CA GLY A 108 -7.68 -10.17 12.85
C GLY A 108 -6.74 -9.36 11.94
N GLY A 109 -7.34 -8.44 11.18
CA GLY A 109 -6.59 -7.56 10.26
C GLY A 109 -6.10 -8.26 9.00
N GLU A 110 -6.69 -9.40 8.63
CA GLU A 110 -6.31 -10.13 7.43
C GLU A 110 -6.61 -9.32 6.16
N THR A 111 -5.64 -9.27 5.25
CA THR A 111 -5.86 -8.71 3.92
C THR A 111 -6.77 -9.62 3.08
N LEU A 112 -7.84 -9.03 2.53
CA LEU A 112 -8.72 -9.65 1.54
C LEU A 112 -8.47 -9.03 0.15
N LEU A 113 -8.28 -9.88 -0.86
CA LEU A 113 -8.08 -9.49 -2.25
C LEU A 113 -8.94 -10.39 -3.16
N VAL A 114 -9.50 -9.81 -4.21
CA VAL A 114 -10.36 -10.50 -5.19
C VAL A 114 -10.06 -9.97 -6.59
N ASP A 115 -10.12 -10.86 -7.58
CA ASP A 115 -10.09 -10.56 -9.03
C ASP A 115 -11.55 -10.48 -9.53
#